data_AF-A0A674MPF3-F1
#
_entry.id   AF-A0A674MPF3-F1
#
_cell.length_a   1.000
_cell.length_b   1.000
_cell.length_c   1.000
_cell.angle_alpha   90.00
_cell.angle_beta   90.00
_cell.angle_gamma   90.00
#
_symmetry.space_group_name_H-M   'P 1'
#
loop_
_entity.id
_entity.type
_entity.pdbx_description
1 polymer ?
#
loop_
_entity_poly.entity_id
_entity_poly.type
_entity_poly.pdbx_seq_one_letter_code
_entity_poly.pdbx_strand_id
1 'polypeptide(L)' 'LLLAGAFILWEWINDEGGWTPYETRTSILLEHSYQARQGTAGLEPHGYNYIVDLTSLTQVNKASGY' A
#
# COMPACT_ATOMS: atom_id res chain seq x y z
N LEU A 1 10.05 -9.02 -16.41
CA LEU A 1 11.37 -9.01 -15.75
C LEU A 1 11.53 -7.61 -15.17
N LEU A 2 11.37 -7.45 -13.85
CA LEU A 2 11.61 -6.15 -13.20
C LEU A 2 13.09 -5.82 -13.40
N LEU A 3 13.36 -4.70 -14.08
CA LEU A 3 14.73 -4.28 -14.38
C LEU A 3 15.48 -4.01 -13.07
N ALA A 4 16.73 -4.45 -13.02
CA ALA A 4 17.63 -4.24 -11.91
C ALA A 4 17.74 -2.73 -11.58
N GLY A 5 17.49 -2.34 -10.33
CA GLY A 5 18.04 -1.09 -9.80
C GLY A 5 17.29 -0.35 -8.70
N ALA A 6 15.99 -0.55 -8.47
CA ALA A 6 15.28 0.16 -7.40
C ALA A 6 14.19 -0.71 -6.76
N PHE A 7 14.25 -0.87 -5.44
CA PHE A 7 13.16 -1.40 -4.65
C PHE A 7 12.25 -0.23 -4.29
N ILE A 8 11.03 -0.20 -4.84
CA ILE A 8 10.01 0.74 -4.38
C ILE A 8 9.42 0.19 -3.08
N LEU A 9 9.60 0.94 -2.01
CA LEU A 9 8.99 0.66 -0.72
C LEU A 9 7.80 1.60 -0.54
N TRP A 10 6.64 1.02 -0.25
CA TRP A 10 5.48 1.79 0.16
C TRP A 10 5.47 1.88 1.69
N GLU A 11 5.10 3.05 2.20
CA GLU A 11 5.04 3.34 3.63
C GLU A 11 3.67 3.94 3.98
N TRP A 12 3.26 3.79 5.23
CA TRP A 12 2.05 4.41 5.77
C TRP A 12 2.40 5.24 7.01
N ILE A 13 1.64 6.31 7.26
CA ILE A 13 1.77 7.10 8.48
C ILE A 13 1.10 6.36 9.62
N ASN A 14 1.87 6.00 10.64
CA ASN A 14 1.38 5.32 11.83
C ASN A 14 0.71 6.27 12.82
N ASP A 15 0.10 5.71 13.87
CA ASP A 15 -0.63 6.47 14.89
C ASP A 15 0.26 7.46 15.68
N GLU A 16 1.58 7.27 15.64
CA GLU A 16 2.57 8.17 16.25
C GLU A 16 3.02 9.28 15.28
N GLY A 17 2.50 9.29 14.04
CA GLY A 17 2.85 10.24 12.99
C GLY A 17 4.14 9.88 12.23
N GLY A 18 4.75 8.73 12.51
CA GLY A 18 5.94 8.24 11.81
C GLY A 18 5.60 7.43 10.56
N TRP A 19 6.53 7.37 9.61
CA TRP A 19 6.41 6.47 8.46
C TRP A 19 6.81 5.06 8.86
N THR A 20 5.90 4.11 8.63
CA THR A 20 6.11 2.68 8.82
C THR A 20 6.12 2.00 7.45
N PRO A 21 7.16 1.22 7.11
CA PRO A 21 7.19 0.52 5.84
C PRO A 21 6.23 -0.66 5.82
N TYR A 22 5.58 -0.89 4.68
CA TYR A 22 4.90 -2.15 4.43
C TYR A 22 5.91 -3.27 4.18
N GLU A 23 5.50 -4.52 4.44
CA GLU A 23 6.26 -5.70 4.03
C GLU A 23 6.52 -5.71 2.50
N THR A 24 7.60 -6.38 2.08
CA THR A 24 8.02 -6.44 0.68
C THR A 24 6.90 -6.87 -0.27
N ARG A 25 6.13 -7.90 0.09
CA ARG A 25 5.04 -8.42 -0.77
C ARG A 25 3.90 -7.41 -0.93
N THR A 26 3.56 -6.71 0.14
CA THR A 26 2.56 -5.64 0.13
C THR A 26 3.03 -4.45 -0.70
N SER A 27 4.29 -4.05 -0.58
CA SER A 27 4.88 -3.00 -1.43
C SER A 27 4.86 -3.36 -2.91
N ILE A 28 5.15 -4.63 -3.26
CA ILE A 28 5.05 -5.11 -4.65
C ILE A 28 3.61 -5.04 -5.16
N LEU A 29 2.63 -5.44 -4.35
CA LEU A 29 1.21 -5.36 -4.71
C LEU A 29 0.81 -3.90 -4.96
N LEU A 30 1.12 -3.01 -4.02
CA LEU A 30 0.77 -1.58 -4.11
C LEU A 30 1.40 -0.93 -5.34
N GLU A 31 2.69 -1.19 -5.57
CA GLU A 31 3.41 -0.66 -6.73
C GLU A 31 2.80 -1.16 -8.04
N HIS A 32 2.49 -2.45 -8.14
CA HIS A 32 1.88 -3.01 -9.35
C HIS A 32 0.48 -2.44 -9.58
N SER A 33 -0.35 -2.31 -8.54
CA SER A 33 -1.68 -1.71 -8.62
C SER A 33 -1.62 -0.23 -9.02
N TYR A 34 -0.67 0.51 -8.46
CA TYR A 34 -0.43 1.92 -8.79
C TYR A 34 0.01 2.10 -10.25
N GLN A 35 1.00 1.32 -10.71
CA GLN A 35 1.44 1.33 -12.10
C GLN A 35 0.33 0.93 -13.08
N ALA A 36 -0.56 0.03 -12.67
CA ALA A 36 -1.75 -0.37 -13.42
C ALA A 36 -2.89 0.66 -13.39
N ARG A 37 -2.70 1.80 -12.71
CA ARG A 37 -3.70 2.88 -12.54
C ARG A 37 -5.02 2.39 -11.95
N GLN A 38 -4.94 1.44 -11.02
CA GLN A 38 -6.10 1.06 -10.23
C GLN A 38 -6.48 2.19 -9.28
N GLY A 39 -7.78 2.39 -9.03
CA GLY A 39 -8.23 3.40 -8.07
C GLY A 39 -7.91 3.02 -6.63
N THR A 40 -7.95 1.72 -6.30
CA THR A 40 -7.72 1.20 -4.96
C THR A 40 -7.00 -0.14 -4.98
N ALA A 41 -6.37 -0.50 -3.86
CA ALA A 41 -5.76 -1.81 -3.62
C ALA A 41 -6.15 -2.34 -2.23
N GLY A 42 -6.81 -3.50 -2.20
CA GLY A 42 -7.14 -4.20 -0.96
C GLY A 42 -5.95 -4.98 -0.41
N LEU A 43 -5.72 -4.88 0.91
CA LEU A 43 -4.60 -5.55 1.59
C LEU A 43 -5.01 -6.86 2.29
N GLU A 44 -6.26 -7.29 2.16
CA GLU A 44 -6.79 -8.50 2.80
C GLU A 44 -6.05 -9.78 2.43
N PRO A 45 -5.58 -9.98 1.17
CA PRO A 45 -4.77 -11.15 0.83
C PRO A 45 -3.44 -11.24 1.61
N HIS A 46 -3.02 -10.13 2.24
CA HIS A 46 -1.82 -10.03 3.07
C HIS A 46 -2.15 -9.99 4.57
N GLY A 47 -3.41 -10.23 4.96
CA GLY A 47 -3.84 -10.31 6.36
C GLY A 47 -4.24 -8.97 6.99
N TYR A 48 -4.31 -7.89 6.21
CA TYR A 48 -4.62 -6.55 6.69
C TYR A 48 -6.07 -6.17 6.37
N ASN A 49 -6.78 -5.55 7.32
CA ASN A 49 -8.14 -5.05 7.12
C ASN A 49 -8.17 -3.61 6.59
N TYR A 50 -7.37 -3.35 5.57
CA TYR A 50 -7.17 -2.02 4.99
C TYR A 50 -7.32 -2.04 3.48
N ILE A 51 -7.75 -0.91 2.93
CA ILE A 51 -7.69 -0.58 1.50
C ILE A 51 -6.83 0.67 1.33
N VAL A 52 -5.99 0.71 0.30
CA VAL A 52 -5.25 1.92 -0.08
C VAL A 52 -5.98 2.55 -1.26
N ASP A 53 -6.40 3.81 -1.11
CA ASP A 53 -6.80 4.65 -2.23
C ASP A 53 -5.54 5.16 -2.92
N LEU A 54 -5.33 4.70 -4.15
CA LEU A 54 -4.13 4.98 -4.94
C LEU A 54 -4.22 6.32 -5.68
N THR A 55 -5.39 6.95 -5.66
CA THR A 55 -5.60 8.29 -6.23
C THR A 55 -5.22 9.36 -5.22
N SER A 56 -5.65 9.22 -3.97
CA SER A 56 -5.33 10.14 -2.87
C SER A 56 -4.10 9.75 -2.06
N LEU A 57 -3.55 8.54 -2.28
CA LEU A 57 -2.43 7.97 -1.52
C LEU A 57 -2.75 7.89 -0.02
N THR A 58 -3.94 7.39 0.31
CA THR A 58 -4.42 7.25 1.69
C THR A 58 -4.78 5.81 1.99
N GLN A 59 -4.38 5.32 3.17
CA GLN A 59 -4.86 4.06 3.71
C GLN A 59 -6.19 4.29 4.45
N VAL A 60 -7.14 3.38 4.27
CA VAL A 60 -8.43 3.38 4.98
C VAL A 60 -8.66 2.01 5.61
N ASN A 61 -8.95 1.99 6.90
CA ASN A 61 -9.40 0.83 7.64
C ASN A 61 -10.83 0.48 7.24
N LYS A 62 -11.07 -0.76 6.81
CA LYS A 62 -12.39 -1.16 6.33
C LYS A 62 -13.47 -1.28 7.41
N ALA A 63 -13.07 -1.44 8.67
CA ALA A 63 -14.02 -1.51 9.78
C ALA A 63 -14.40 -0.14 10.32
N SER A 64 -13.45 0.79 10.39
CA SER A 64 -13.66 2.11 11.02
C SER A 64 -13.84 3.26 10.02
N GLY A 65 -13.37 3.10 8.78
CA GLY A 65 -13.40 4.12 7.74
C GLY A 65 -12.34 5.22 7.89
N TYR A 66 -11.43 5.08 8.85
CA TYR A 66 -10.29 5.98 9.09
C TYR A 66 -9.05 5.54 8.32
#